data_AF-A0A7Y7AAH9-F1
#
_entry.id   AF-A0A7Y7AAH9-F1
#
_cell.length_a   1.000
_cell.length_b   1.000
_cell.length_c   1.000
_cell.angle_alpha   90.00
_cell.angle_beta   90.00
_cell.angle_gamma   90.00
#
_symmetry.space_group_name_H-M   'P 1'
#
loop_
_entity.id
_entity.type
_entity.pdbx_description
1 polymer ?
#
loop_
_entity_poly.entity_id
_entity_poly.type
_entity_poly.pdbx_seq_one_letter_code
_entity_poly.pdbx_strand_id
1 'polypeptide(L)'
;MKKILFAVCFLFTFVNESSAQSPLNEWEGEYKGQMSIGYANGHQDSLDVTFELKTIEKDSSWTYKMLYNSARFGEVLKDYEIKRVGVNPASYVLDEKDGTLIDMTYMDGCFYDVFDVMDNYFTSTLCKNGDDLRFDLFMSSKEPSSVTVSDEDEEGKTYEVTSYKPLLHQTVVLEKQIVLTDQEKEANRNAIEAYDKLVDAADEAYVRKKYKKALELYTRAVVLMPSNEYAQRQKIKTEKLLSK
;
A
#
# COMPACT_ATOMS: atom_id res chain seq x y z
N MET A 1 24.16 -65.82 22.23
CA MET A 1 22.73 -65.44 22.22
C MET A 1 22.65 -63.93 22.26
N LYS A 2 22.27 -63.29 21.13
CA LYS A 2 22.25 -61.83 20.94
C LYS A 2 21.04 -61.22 21.67
N LYS A 3 21.26 -60.21 22.51
CA LYS A 3 20.20 -59.31 23.02
C LYS A 3 20.09 -58.14 22.05
N ILE A 4 18.95 -58.01 21.38
CA ILE A 4 18.62 -56.87 20.52
C ILE A 4 17.95 -55.84 21.42
N LEU A 5 18.59 -54.67 21.56
CA LEU A 5 18.06 -53.52 22.28
C LEU A 5 17.22 -52.70 21.30
N PHE A 6 15.92 -52.60 21.55
CA PHE A 6 14.98 -51.81 20.73
C PHE A 6 15.05 -50.35 21.19
N ALA A 7 15.72 -49.49 20.43
CA ALA A 7 15.72 -48.05 20.66
C ALA A 7 14.50 -47.45 19.93
N VAL A 8 13.46 -47.09 20.69
CA VAL A 8 12.33 -46.32 20.20
C VAL A 8 12.76 -44.86 20.10
N CYS A 9 13.11 -44.43 18.88
CA CYS A 9 13.29 -43.01 18.56
C CYS A 9 11.92 -42.34 18.51
N PHE A 10 11.57 -41.63 19.58
CA PHE A 10 10.45 -40.69 19.60
C PHE A 10 10.87 -39.46 18.77
N LEU A 11 10.50 -39.42 17.48
CA LEU A 11 10.57 -38.20 16.67
C LEU A 11 9.49 -37.25 17.20
N PHE A 12 9.88 -36.36 18.12
CA PHE A 12 9.11 -35.16 18.43
C PHE A 12 9.17 -34.26 17.19
N THR A 13 8.18 -34.37 16.30
CA THR A 13 7.89 -33.30 15.33
C THR A 13 7.40 -32.12 16.14
N PHE A 14 8.27 -31.14 16.36
CA PHE A 14 7.84 -29.81 16.77
C PHE A 14 6.91 -29.28 15.67
N VAL A 15 5.61 -29.34 15.92
CA VAL A 15 4.65 -28.52 15.18
C VAL A 15 4.97 -27.10 15.60
N ASN A 16 5.74 -26.39 14.79
CA ASN A 16 5.80 -24.95 14.91
C ASN A 16 4.38 -24.46 14.62
N GLU A 17 3.63 -24.09 15.67
CA GLU A 17 2.51 -23.17 15.53
C GLU A 17 3.10 -21.80 15.14
N SER A 18 3.52 -21.72 13.87
CA SER A 18 3.61 -20.47 13.18
C SER A 18 2.18 -20.00 13.02
N SER A 19 1.66 -19.23 13.98
CA SER A 19 0.58 -18.30 13.66
C SER A 19 1.08 -17.48 12.47
N ALA A 20 0.60 -17.83 11.28
CA ALA A 20 0.97 -17.14 10.07
C ALA A 20 0.66 -15.67 10.29
N GLN A 21 1.69 -14.82 10.22
CA GLN A 21 1.52 -13.37 10.30
C GLN A 21 0.51 -12.95 9.24
N SER A 22 -0.34 -11.97 9.57
CA SER A 22 -1.34 -11.50 8.63
C SER A 22 -0.65 -11.01 7.35
N PRO A 23 -1.18 -11.36 6.16
CA PRO A 23 -0.63 -10.87 4.89
C PRO A 23 -0.67 -9.33 4.79
N LEU A 24 -1.56 -8.69 5.55
CA LEU A 24 -1.72 -7.24 5.59
C LEU A 24 -0.55 -6.49 6.23
N ASN A 25 0.33 -7.16 6.97
CA ASN A 25 1.48 -6.51 7.58
C ASN A 25 2.41 -5.92 6.51
N GLU A 26 2.50 -6.54 5.32
CA GLU A 26 3.30 -6.04 4.20
C GLU A 26 2.58 -4.93 3.38
N TRP A 27 1.27 -4.78 3.62
CA TRP A 27 0.42 -3.81 2.93
C TRP A 27 0.32 -2.49 3.72
N GLU A 28 0.86 -2.44 4.93
CA GLU A 28 0.85 -1.23 5.75
C GLU A 28 1.53 -0.06 5.02
N GLY A 29 0.87 1.08 4.99
CA GLY A 29 1.36 2.28 4.31
C GLY A 29 0.27 3.28 3.95
N GLU A 30 0.75 4.39 3.39
CA GLU A 30 -0.07 5.38 2.72
C GLU A 30 0.18 5.27 1.22
N TYR A 31 -0.87 5.40 0.44
CA TYR A 31 -0.86 5.21 -1.00
C TYR A 31 -1.59 6.34 -1.70
N LYS A 32 -1.21 6.62 -2.94
CA LYS A 32 -1.89 7.60 -3.80
C LYS A 32 -2.05 7.06 -5.20
N GLY A 33 -3.11 7.45 -5.87
CA GLY A 33 -3.34 7.09 -7.27
C GLY A 33 -4.42 7.94 -7.90
N GLN A 34 -4.51 7.89 -9.22
CA GLN A 34 -5.61 8.50 -9.96
C GLN A 34 -6.58 7.41 -10.39
N MET A 35 -7.79 7.46 -9.87
CA MET A 35 -8.85 6.53 -10.20
C MET A 35 -9.45 6.87 -11.55
N SER A 36 -9.56 5.87 -12.42
CA SER A 36 -10.31 5.92 -13.66
C SER A 36 -11.71 5.35 -13.45
N ILE A 37 -12.73 6.05 -13.91
CA ILE A 37 -14.14 5.65 -13.81
C ILE A 37 -14.68 5.50 -15.23
N GLY A 38 -15.12 4.30 -15.58
CA GLY A 38 -15.75 3.98 -16.86
C GLY A 38 -17.23 3.67 -16.71
N TYR A 39 -18.04 4.14 -17.64
CA TYR A 39 -19.47 3.87 -17.71
C TYR A 39 -19.82 3.12 -19.00
N ALA A 40 -20.80 2.22 -18.95
CA ALA A 40 -21.22 1.43 -20.10
C ALA A 40 -21.76 2.26 -21.28
N ASN A 41 -22.16 3.52 -21.03
CA ASN A 41 -22.56 4.46 -22.07
C ASN A 41 -21.37 5.13 -22.80
N GLY A 42 -20.13 4.75 -22.46
CA GLY A 42 -18.90 5.30 -23.03
C GLY A 42 -18.37 6.56 -22.35
N HIS A 43 -19.08 7.09 -21.34
CA HIS A 43 -18.56 8.18 -20.52
C HIS A 43 -17.36 7.70 -19.68
N GLN A 44 -16.42 8.61 -19.43
CA GLN A 44 -15.26 8.38 -18.59
C GLN A 44 -15.07 9.59 -17.67
N ASP A 45 -14.61 9.32 -16.46
CA ASP A 45 -14.26 10.31 -15.45
C ASP A 45 -12.99 9.86 -14.72
N SER A 46 -12.37 10.78 -13.97
CA SER A 46 -11.20 10.49 -13.16
C SER A 46 -11.14 11.38 -11.92
N LEU A 47 -10.62 10.84 -10.83
CA LEU A 47 -10.40 11.59 -9.59
C LEU A 47 -9.16 11.09 -8.86
N ASP A 48 -8.59 11.95 -8.02
CA ASP A 48 -7.44 11.56 -7.20
C ASP A 48 -7.90 10.82 -5.95
N VAL A 49 -7.19 9.75 -5.60
CA VAL A 49 -7.47 8.91 -4.44
C VAL A 49 -6.23 8.81 -3.56
N THR A 50 -6.42 8.93 -2.25
CA THR A 50 -5.42 8.53 -1.26
C THR A 50 -5.96 7.39 -0.42
N PHE A 51 -5.12 6.42 -0.11
CA PHE A 51 -5.49 5.25 0.69
C PHE A 51 -4.52 5.07 1.86
N GLU A 52 -5.04 4.81 3.05
CA GLU A 52 -4.26 4.51 4.24
C GLU A 52 -4.69 3.15 4.82
N LEU A 53 -3.69 2.27 4.98
CA LEU A 53 -3.81 1.01 5.68
C LEU A 53 -2.80 0.98 6.83
N LYS A 54 -3.29 0.97 8.07
CA LYS A 54 -2.49 0.95 9.30
C LYS A 54 -3.03 -0.11 10.25
N THR A 55 -2.13 -0.80 10.94
CA THR A 55 -2.51 -1.79 11.96
C THR A 55 -3.21 -1.09 13.14
N ILE A 56 -4.37 -1.60 13.54
CA ILE A 56 -5.09 -1.16 14.75
C ILE A 56 -4.80 -2.16 15.87
N GLU A 57 -5.12 -3.43 15.65
CA GLU A 57 -4.77 -4.54 16.51
C GLU A 57 -3.98 -5.57 15.71
N LYS A 58 -2.80 -5.93 16.23
CA LYS A 58 -1.85 -6.79 15.53
C LYS A 58 -2.52 -8.12 15.11
N ASP A 59 -2.39 -8.44 13.82
CA ASP A 59 -2.93 -9.66 13.19
C ASP A 59 -4.47 -9.82 13.32
N SER A 60 -5.19 -8.77 13.72
CA SER A 60 -6.62 -8.77 14.02
C SER A 60 -7.38 -7.72 13.21
N SER A 61 -6.95 -6.45 13.24
CA SER A 61 -7.63 -5.38 12.51
C SER A 61 -6.74 -4.25 12.01
N TRP A 62 -7.19 -3.61 10.93
CA TRP A 62 -6.47 -2.57 10.19
C TRP A 62 -7.42 -1.48 9.74
N THR A 63 -6.93 -0.24 9.62
CA THR A 63 -7.70 0.83 8.98
C THR A 63 -7.88 0.56 7.50
N TYR A 64 -9.02 0.98 6.95
CA TYR A 64 -9.23 1.11 5.52
C TYR A 64 -9.75 2.53 5.29
N LYS A 65 -8.85 3.47 5.02
CA LYS A 65 -9.25 4.86 4.80
C LYS A 65 -8.99 5.26 3.36
N MET A 66 -10.05 5.49 2.61
CA MET A 66 -9.95 5.93 1.22
C MET A 66 -10.57 7.32 1.07
N LEU A 67 -9.76 8.29 0.70
CA LEU A 67 -10.17 9.67 0.43
C LEU A 67 -10.26 9.87 -1.08
N TYR A 68 -11.47 10.16 -1.54
CA TYR A 68 -11.76 10.49 -2.92
C TYR A 68 -11.79 12.01 -3.05
N ASN A 69 -10.94 12.57 -3.91
CA ASN A 69 -10.89 14.01 -4.15
C ASN A 69 -11.45 14.32 -5.55
N SER A 70 -12.73 14.70 -5.59
CA SER A 70 -13.39 15.13 -6.81
C SER A 70 -13.43 16.64 -6.90
N ALA A 71 -12.96 17.20 -8.03
CA ALA A 71 -13.11 18.63 -8.31
C ALA A 71 -14.60 19.09 -8.32
N ARG A 72 -15.53 18.17 -8.59
CA ARG A 72 -16.96 18.47 -8.70
C ARG A 72 -17.72 18.29 -7.39
N PHE A 73 -17.42 17.24 -6.64
CA PHE A 73 -18.18 16.84 -5.45
C PHE A 73 -17.43 17.10 -4.13
N GLY A 74 -16.19 17.57 -4.21
CA GLY A 74 -15.31 17.76 -3.05
C GLY A 74 -14.70 16.45 -2.58
N GLU A 75 -14.29 16.47 -1.32
CA GLU A 75 -13.64 15.35 -0.66
C GLU A 75 -14.66 14.42 0.00
N VAL A 76 -14.56 13.12 -0.29
CA VAL A 76 -15.34 12.08 0.35
C VAL A 76 -14.39 11.10 1.02
N LEU A 77 -14.47 11.00 2.35
CA LEU A 77 -13.70 10.04 3.13
C LEU A 77 -14.54 8.79 3.42
N LYS A 78 -14.01 7.63 3.04
CA LYS A 78 -14.48 6.32 3.48
C LYS A 78 -13.56 5.83 4.60
N ASP A 79 -13.96 6.00 5.86
CA ASP A 79 -13.18 5.64 7.05
C ASP A 79 -13.66 4.30 7.64
N TYR A 80 -13.21 3.21 7.03
CA TYR A 80 -13.62 1.85 7.34
C TYR A 80 -12.53 1.10 8.14
N GLU A 81 -12.83 -0.13 8.53
CA GLU A 81 -11.92 -1.03 9.22
C GLU A 81 -11.97 -2.43 8.62
N ILE A 82 -10.80 -3.01 8.32
CA ILE A 82 -10.70 -4.44 8.00
C ILE A 82 -10.53 -5.20 9.31
N LYS A 83 -11.36 -6.22 9.53
CA LYS A 83 -11.25 -7.13 10.68
C LYS A 83 -11.13 -8.56 10.21
N ARG A 84 -10.23 -9.32 10.81
CA ARG A 84 -10.16 -10.76 10.63
C ARG A 84 -11.32 -11.41 11.38
N VAL A 85 -11.99 -12.39 10.78
CA VAL A 85 -13.15 -13.05 11.40
C VAL A 85 -13.05 -14.57 11.32
N GLY A 86 -13.49 -15.23 12.40
CA GLY A 86 -13.51 -16.69 12.49
C GLY A 86 -12.10 -17.31 12.54
N VAL A 87 -12.06 -18.62 12.26
CA VAL A 87 -10.82 -19.43 12.28
C VAL A 87 -10.15 -19.53 10.91
N ASN A 88 -10.89 -19.25 9.84
CA ASN A 88 -10.38 -19.34 8.48
C ASN A 88 -9.42 -18.16 8.21
N PRO A 89 -8.15 -18.42 7.86
CA PRO A 89 -7.19 -17.35 7.55
C PRO A 89 -7.56 -16.50 6.33
N ALA A 90 -8.50 -16.95 5.49
CA ALA A 90 -9.01 -16.18 4.36
C ALA A 90 -10.22 -15.28 4.71
N SER A 91 -10.80 -15.40 5.91
CA SER A 91 -12.06 -14.73 6.24
C SER A 91 -11.83 -13.39 6.94
N TYR A 92 -12.33 -12.33 6.31
CA TYR A 92 -12.26 -10.95 6.79
C TYR A 92 -13.62 -10.26 6.60
N VAL A 93 -13.79 -9.13 7.26
CA VAL A 93 -14.93 -8.24 7.07
C VAL A 93 -14.42 -6.80 6.94
N LEU A 94 -15.04 -6.03 6.06
CA LEU A 94 -14.89 -4.58 5.98
C LEU A 94 -16.05 -3.94 6.74
N ASP A 95 -15.73 -3.26 7.83
CA ASP A 95 -16.69 -2.58 8.71
C ASP A 95 -16.74 -1.10 8.35
N GLU A 96 -17.90 -0.64 7.85
CA GLU A 96 -18.10 0.76 7.48
C GLU A 96 -18.32 1.70 8.67
N LYS A 97 -18.37 1.15 9.89
CA LYS A 97 -18.59 1.85 11.18
C LYS A 97 -19.96 2.54 11.31
N ASP A 98 -20.92 2.16 10.47
CA ASP A 98 -22.32 2.60 10.56
C ASP A 98 -23.30 1.43 10.76
N GLY A 99 -22.77 0.24 11.06
CA GLY A 99 -23.53 -1.00 11.16
C GLY A 99 -23.52 -1.84 9.88
N THR A 100 -22.98 -1.32 8.77
CA THR A 100 -22.77 -2.06 7.53
C THR A 100 -21.48 -2.86 7.60
N LEU A 101 -21.58 -4.15 7.29
CA LEU A 101 -20.47 -5.09 7.23
C LEU A 101 -20.44 -5.73 5.85
N ILE A 102 -19.28 -5.74 5.20
CA ILE A 102 -19.06 -6.37 3.90
C ILE A 102 -18.10 -7.54 4.09
N ASP A 103 -18.56 -8.74 3.77
CA ASP A 103 -17.72 -9.93 3.83
C ASP A 103 -16.63 -9.89 2.77
N MET A 104 -15.39 -10.15 3.19
CA MET A 104 -14.22 -10.19 2.32
C MET A 104 -13.53 -11.55 2.41
N THR A 105 -13.12 -12.07 1.25
CA THR A 105 -12.29 -13.26 1.16
C THR A 105 -10.89 -12.88 0.69
N TYR A 106 -9.88 -13.25 1.47
CA TYR A 106 -8.48 -13.13 1.07
C TYR A 106 -8.02 -14.39 0.33
N MET A 107 -7.60 -14.24 -0.92
CA MET A 107 -7.01 -15.33 -1.71
C MET A 107 -6.03 -14.78 -2.75
N ASP A 108 -4.92 -15.49 -2.98
CA ASP A 108 -3.89 -15.15 -3.98
C ASP A 108 -3.43 -13.67 -3.96
N GLY A 109 -3.20 -13.10 -2.77
CA GLY A 109 -2.70 -11.74 -2.65
C GLY A 109 -3.76 -10.64 -2.87
N CYS A 110 -5.03 -11.00 -2.85
CA CYS A 110 -6.14 -10.09 -3.07
C CYS A 110 -7.26 -10.28 -2.04
N PHE A 111 -7.90 -9.19 -1.67
CA PHE A 111 -9.26 -9.23 -1.14
C PHE A 111 -10.26 -9.23 -2.27
N TYR A 112 -11.32 -10.02 -2.09
CA TYR A 112 -12.48 -10.07 -2.95
C TYR A 112 -13.73 -9.92 -2.10
N ASP A 113 -14.66 -9.11 -2.59
CA ASP A 113 -15.98 -8.97 -2.02
C ASP A 113 -17.02 -8.88 -3.13
N VAL A 114 -18.20 -9.39 -2.80
CA VAL A 114 -19.41 -9.25 -3.62
C VAL A 114 -20.54 -8.94 -2.65
N PHE A 115 -21.18 -7.81 -2.85
CA PHE A 115 -22.26 -7.35 -2.00
C PHE A 115 -23.31 -6.64 -2.84
N ASP A 116 -24.48 -6.40 -2.25
CA ASP A 116 -25.53 -5.65 -2.91
C ASP A 116 -25.99 -4.47 -2.07
N VAL A 117 -26.30 -3.38 -2.77
CA VAL A 117 -26.89 -2.18 -2.19
C VAL A 117 -28.02 -1.76 -3.11
N MET A 118 -29.24 -1.76 -2.56
CA MET A 118 -30.46 -1.53 -3.34
C MET A 118 -30.57 -2.55 -4.50
N ASP A 119 -30.74 -2.06 -5.73
CA ASP A 119 -30.95 -2.87 -6.94
C ASP A 119 -29.65 -3.13 -7.72
N ASN A 120 -28.48 -3.02 -7.08
CA ASN A 120 -27.20 -3.25 -7.75
C ASN A 120 -26.32 -4.24 -7.00
N TYR A 121 -25.62 -5.09 -7.76
CA TYR A 121 -24.48 -5.85 -7.29
C TYR A 121 -23.21 -5.03 -7.43
N PHE A 122 -22.40 -5.06 -6.39
CA PHE A 122 -21.04 -4.55 -6.38
C PHE A 122 -20.07 -5.71 -6.23
N THR A 123 -18.97 -5.65 -6.96
CA THR A 123 -17.86 -6.59 -6.83
C THR A 123 -16.59 -5.80 -6.77
N SER A 124 -15.82 -5.95 -5.70
CA SER A 124 -14.57 -5.23 -5.51
C SER A 124 -13.41 -6.18 -5.31
N THR A 125 -12.23 -5.70 -5.71
CA THR A 125 -10.96 -6.36 -5.42
C THR A 125 -9.94 -5.35 -4.94
N LEU A 126 -9.18 -5.70 -3.90
CA LEU A 126 -7.97 -4.98 -3.50
C LEU A 126 -6.79 -5.96 -3.51
N CYS A 127 -5.88 -5.79 -4.45
CA CYS A 127 -4.78 -6.71 -4.71
C CYS A 127 -3.42 -6.08 -4.42
N LYS A 128 -2.49 -6.88 -3.89
CA LYS A 128 -1.08 -6.51 -3.82
C LYS A 128 -0.42 -6.66 -5.19
N ASN A 129 0.33 -5.65 -5.63
CA ASN A 129 1.12 -5.71 -6.86
C ASN A 129 2.51 -5.10 -6.61
N GLY A 130 3.49 -5.94 -6.23
CA GLY A 130 4.79 -5.46 -5.76
C GLY A 130 4.61 -4.61 -4.50
N ASP A 131 5.17 -3.40 -4.47
CA ASP A 131 5.00 -2.46 -3.37
C ASP A 131 3.66 -1.71 -3.39
N ASP A 132 2.97 -1.71 -4.53
CA ASP A 132 1.73 -0.98 -4.75
C ASP A 132 0.50 -1.84 -4.48
N LEU A 133 -0.66 -1.21 -4.49
CA LEU A 133 -1.96 -1.87 -4.43
C LEU A 133 -2.75 -1.56 -5.71
N ARG A 134 -3.62 -2.47 -6.11
CA ARG A 134 -4.59 -2.24 -7.17
C ARG A 134 -5.99 -2.43 -6.62
N PHE A 135 -6.84 -1.43 -6.79
CA PHE A 135 -8.25 -1.50 -6.45
C PHE A 135 -9.08 -1.50 -7.72
N ASP A 136 -10.05 -2.41 -7.79
CA ASP A 136 -11.08 -2.44 -8.83
C ASP A 136 -12.47 -2.56 -8.17
N LEU A 137 -13.46 -1.87 -8.72
CA LEU A 137 -14.87 -1.99 -8.34
C LEU A 137 -15.72 -2.05 -9.60
N PHE A 138 -16.66 -2.99 -9.63
CA PHE A 138 -17.65 -3.13 -10.69
C PHE A 138 -19.04 -3.03 -10.08
N MET A 139 -19.95 -2.33 -10.78
CA MET A 139 -21.36 -2.28 -10.43
C MET A 139 -22.19 -2.85 -11.58
N SER A 140 -23.08 -3.78 -11.28
CA SER A 140 -24.06 -4.32 -12.21
C SER A 140 -25.47 -4.12 -11.66
N SER A 141 -26.44 -3.86 -12.53
CA SER A 141 -27.85 -3.92 -12.13
C SER A 141 -28.23 -5.35 -11.73
N LYS A 142 -29.10 -5.50 -10.72
CA LYS A 142 -29.75 -6.78 -10.40
C LYS A 142 -30.80 -7.19 -11.42
N GLU A 143 -31.21 -6.29 -12.32
CA GLU A 143 -32.01 -6.66 -13.48
C GLU A 143 -31.16 -7.51 -14.44
N PRO A 144 -31.54 -8.77 -14.72
CA PRO A 144 -30.79 -9.61 -15.65
C PRO A 144 -30.72 -8.98 -17.03
N SER A 145 -29.52 -8.95 -17.59
CA SER A 145 -29.32 -8.51 -18.98
C SER A 145 -29.68 -9.59 -20.00
N SER A 146 -29.65 -10.86 -19.60
CA SER A 146 -30.10 -12.00 -20.38
C SER A 146 -30.26 -13.23 -19.49
N VAL A 147 -31.18 -14.11 -19.89
CA VAL A 147 -31.31 -15.47 -19.37
C VAL A 147 -31.24 -16.40 -20.57
N THR A 148 -30.36 -17.39 -20.51
CA THR A 148 -30.14 -18.37 -21.59
C THR A 148 -30.16 -19.77 -21.01
N VAL A 149 -30.46 -20.77 -21.85
CA VAL A 149 -30.48 -22.18 -21.46
C VAL A 149 -29.49 -22.91 -22.34
N SER A 150 -28.71 -23.81 -21.75
CA SER A 150 -27.77 -24.66 -22.49
C SER A 150 -28.50 -25.60 -23.43
N ASP A 151 -27.79 -26.10 -24.45
CA ASP A 151 -28.21 -27.32 -25.13
C ASP A 151 -28.23 -28.51 -24.14
N GLU A 152 -28.94 -29.57 -24.49
CA GLU A 152 -28.98 -30.82 -23.71
C GLU A 152 -27.58 -31.47 -23.68
N ASP A 153 -27.14 -31.91 -22.50
CA ASP A 153 -25.96 -32.75 -22.35
C ASP A 153 -26.23 -34.21 -22.76
N GLU A 154 -25.21 -35.08 -22.65
CA GLU A 154 -25.33 -36.50 -23.00
C GLU A 154 -26.39 -37.26 -22.17
N GLU A 155 -26.83 -36.70 -21.04
CA GLU A 155 -27.87 -37.24 -20.16
C GLU A 155 -29.24 -36.57 -20.37
N GLY A 156 -29.35 -35.67 -21.35
CA GLY A 156 -30.57 -34.90 -21.64
C GLY A 156 -30.85 -33.76 -20.66
N LYS A 157 -29.85 -33.31 -19.89
CA LYS A 157 -30.00 -32.20 -18.92
C LYS A 157 -29.61 -30.87 -19.53
N THR A 158 -30.28 -29.82 -19.09
CA THR A 158 -29.98 -28.42 -19.42
C THR A 158 -29.72 -27.61 -18.17
N TYR A 159 -28.96 -26.52 -18.27
CA TYR A 159 -28.80 -25.54 -17.20
C TYR A 159 -29.10 -24.13 -17.69
N GLU A 160 -29.63 -23.30 -16.79
CA GLU A 160 -29.91 -21.89 -17.03
C GLU A 160 -28.72 -21.02 -16.63
N VAL A 161 -28.39 -20.03 -17.45
CA VAL A 161 -27.40 -19.00 -17.17
C VAL A 161 -28.07 -17.64 -17.19
N THR A 162 -28.09 -17.00 -16.01
CA THR A 162 -28.54 -15.63 -15.82
C THR A 162 -27.34 -14.69 -15.80
N SER A 163 -27.34 -13.67 -16.66
CA SER A 163 -26.21 -12.75 -16.82
C SER A 163 -26.56 -11.33 -16.40
N TYR A 164 -25.64 -10.69 -15.69
CA TYR A 164 -25.73 -9.28 -15.28
C TYR A 164 -24.60 -8.51 -15.94
N LYS A 165 -24.93 -7.43 -16.65
CA LYS A 165 -23.93 -6.59 -17.33
C LYS A 165 -23.40 -5.52 -16.37
N PRO A 166 -22.07 -5.40 -16.21
CA PRO A 166 -21.49 -4.25 -15.54
C PRO A 166 -21.87 -2.96 -16.26
N LEU A 167 -22.31 -1.97 -15.48
CA LEU A 167 -22.69 -0.64 -15.94
C LEU A 167 -21.63 0.42 -15.60
N LEU A 168 -20.83 0.14 -14.57
CA LEU A 168 -19.77 1.02 -14.08
C LEU A 168 -18.57 0.18 -13.65
N HIS A 169 -17.39 0.71 -13.92
CA HIS A 169 -16.10 0.21 -13.43
C HIS A 169 -15.29 1.36 -12.85
N GLN A 170 -14.62 1.10 -11.74
CA GLN A 170 -13.61 1.99 -11.16
C GLN A 170 -12.32 1.19 -11.01
N THR A 171 -11.19 1.79 -11.36
CA THR A 171 -9.87 1.20 -11.15
C THR A 171 -8.84 2.22 -10.74
N VAL A 172 -7.94 1.84 -9.85
CA VAL A 172 -6.80 2.65 -9.47
C VAL A 172 -5.62 1.76 -9.11
N VAL A 173 -4.44 2.13 -9.59
CA VAL A 173 -3.17 1.67 -9.00
C VAL A 173 -2.80 2.69 -7.93
N LEU A 174 -2.68 2.20 -6.71
CA LEU A 174 -2.34 2.94 -5.51
C LEU A 174 -0.85 2.76 -5.25
N GLU A 175 -0.08 3.78 -5.62
CA GLU A 175 1.37 3.80 -5.48
C GLU A 175 1.76 4.06 -4.02
N LYS A 176 2.63 3.19 -3.48
CA LYS A 176 3.07 3.29 -2.09
C LYS A 176 3.90 4.56 -1.89
N GLN A 177 3.50 5.37 -0.92
CA GLN A 177 4.22 6.58 -0.57
C GLN A 177 5.36 6.23 0.40
N ILE A 178 6.53 6.80 0.16
CA ILE A 178 7.64 6.73 1.12
C ILE A 178 7.26 7.61 2.32
N VAL A 179 6.65 7.00 3.32
CA VAL A 179 6.35 7.66 4.59
C VAL A 179 7.60 7.60 5.46
N LEU A 180 8.38 8.69 5.46
CA LEU A 180 9.44 8.87 6.45
C LEU A 180 8.79 8.86 7.84
N THR A 181 9.32 8.02 8.74
CA THR A 181 8.93 8.00 10.15
C THR A 181 9.15 9.38 10.78
N ASP A 182 8.46 9.70 11.87
CA ASP A 182 8.69 10.98 12.56
C ASP A 182 10.15 11.15 13.02
N GLN A 183 10.81 10.04 13.38
CA GLN A 183 12.24 10.01 13.68
C GLN A 183 13.10 10.34 12.46
N GLU A 184 12.78 9.78 11.29
CA GLU A 184 13.51 10.07 10.04
C GLU A 184 13.25 11.51 9.55
N LYS A 185 12.02 12.02 9.68
CA LYS A 185 11.70 13.42 9.38
C LYS A 185 12.50 14.36 10.27
N GLU A 186 12.57 14.05 11.56
CA GLU A 186 13.33 14.85 12.53
C GLU A 186 14.84 14.76 12.30
N ALA A 187 15.37 13.56 12.03
CA ALA A 187 16.77 13.38 11.66
C ALA A 187 17.12 14.16 10.37
N ASN A 188 16.23 14.15 9.38
CA ASN A 188 16.42 14.89 8.13
C ASN A 188 16.38 16.41 8.35
N ARG A 189 15.43 16.93 9.14
CA ARG A 189 15.41 18.35 9.54
C ARG A 189 16.69 18.76 10.25
N ASN A 190 17.13 17.99 11.22
CA ASN A 190 18.37 18.24 11.95
C ASN A 190 19.60 18.19 11.02
N ALA A 191 19.62 17.28 10.05
CA ALA A 191 20.70 17.19 9.06
C ALA A 191 20.74 18.42 8.14
N ILE A 192 19.58 18.92 7.70
CA ILE A 192 19.47 20.15 6.89
C ILE A 192 19.95 21.37 7.69
N GLU A 193 19.46 21.54 8.92
CA GLU A 193 19.89 22.67 9.76
C GLU A 193 21.39 22.61 10.09
N ALA A 194 21.93 21.42 10.34
CA ALA A 194 23.35 21.22 10.58
C ALA A 194 24.17 21.52 9.32
N TYR A 195 23.68 21.12 8.14
CA TYR A 195 24.28 21.45 6.86
C TYR A 195 24.33 22.97 6.65
N ASP A 196 23.22 23.68 6.84
CA ASP A 196 23.14 25.12 6.60
C ASP A 196 24.15 25.87 7.49
N LYS A 197 24.19 25.53 8.78
CA LYS A 197 25.18 26.08 9.72
C LYS A 197 26.62 25.80 9.30
N LEU A 198 26.91 24.60 8.79
CA LEU A 198 28.25 24.25 8.32
C LEU A 198 28.64 25.05 7.08
N VAL A 199 27.72 25.23 6.14
CA VAL A 199 27.94 26.00 4.92
C VAL A 199 28.16 27.47 5.22
N ASP A 200 27.32 28.08 6.05
CA ASP A 200 27.46 29.49 6.46
C ASP A 200 28.82 29.75 7.11
N ALA A 201 29.23 28.86 8.04
CA ALA A 201 30.52 28.95 8.69
C ALA A 201 31.69 28.68 7.73
N ALA A 202 31.50 27.81 6.73
CA ALA A 202 32.51 27.51 5.71
C ALA A 202 32.71 28.71 4.79
N ASP A 203 31.62 29.34 4.35
CA ASP A 203 31.62 30.55 3.53
C ASP A 203 32.27 31.72 4.26
N GLU A 204 31.94 31.94 5.53
CA GLU A 204 32.58 32.96 6.34
C GLU A 204 34.08 32.70 6.49
N ALA A 205 34.48 31.46 6.77
CA ALA A 205 35.90 31.08 6.84
C ALA A 205 36.61 31.30 5.50
N TYR A 206 35.94 31.00 4.38
CA TYR A 206 36.46 31.19 3.04
C TYR A 206 36.68 32.68 2.73
N VAL A 207 35.71 33.54 3.02
CA VAL A 207 35.81 35.01 2.85
C VAL A 207 36.95 35.58 3.69
N ARG A 208 37.13 35.08 4.91
CA ARG A 208 38.26 35.44 5.80
C ARG A 208 39.59 34.79 5.39
N LYS A 209 39.65 34.12 4.24
CA LYS A 209 40.83 33.41 3.68
C LYS A 209 41.38 32.29 4.58
N LYS A 210 40.57 31.78 5.51
CA LYS A 210 40.89 30.64 6.38
C LYS A 210 40.59 29.33 5.65
N TYR A 211 41.27 29.09 4.53
CA TYR A 211 40.93 28.02 3.58
C TYR A 211 40.97 26.61 4.18
N LYS A 212 41.90 26.31 5.11
CA LYS A 212 41.92 25.00 5.80
C LYS A 212 40.63 24.75 6.60
N LYS A 213 40.16 25.77 7.33
CA LYS A 213 38.92 25.69 8.12
C LYS A 213 37.69 25.61 7.20
N ALA A 214 37.66 26.40 6.13
CA ALA A 214 36.59 26.35 5.15
C ALA A 214 36.48 24.95 4.51
N LEU A 215 37.61 24.34 4.15
CA LEU A 215 37.64 23.00 3.57
C LEU A 215 37.09 21.94 4.53
N GLU A 216 37.45 21.98 5.81
CA GLU A 216 36.94 21.06 6.83
C GLU A 216 35.41 21.16 6.94
N LEU A 217 34.88 22.38 7.03
CA LEU A 217 33.45 22.63 7.17
C LEU A 217 32.66 22.20 5.92
N TYR A 218 33.17 22.53 4.72
CA TYR A 218 32.57 22.05 3.47
C TYR A 218 32.59 20.53 3.35
N THR A 219 33.65 19.88 3.80
CA THR A 219 33.74 18.41 3.79
C THR A 219 32.67 17.80 4.68
N ARG A 220 32.45 18.36 5.88
CA ARG A 220 31.38 17.92 6.79
C ARG A 220 30.00 18.16 6.20
N ALA A 221 29.79 19.30 5.54
CA ALA A 221 28.53 19.59 4.84
C ALA A 221 28.24 18.58 3.72
N VAL A 222 29.24 18.21 2.92
CA VAL A 222 29.09 17.18 1.86
C VAL A 222 28.76 15.80 2.43
N VAL A 223 29.26 15.45 3.62
CA VAL A 223 28.89 14.18 4.27
C VAL A 223 27.41 14.17 4.67
N LEU A 224 26.87 15.30 5.13
CA LEU A 224 25.45 15.41 5.52
C LEU A 224 24.52 15.47 4.30
N MET A 225 24.91 16.16 3.23
CA MET A 225 24.13 16.25 2.00
C MET A 225 25.00 15.97 0.75
N PRO A 226 25.24 14.68 0.44
CA PRO A 226 26.12 14.29 -0.67
C PRO A 226 25.62 14.75 -2.04
N SER A 227 24.31 14.92 -2.22
CA SER A 227 23.72 15.38 -3.48
C SER A 227 23.77 16.90 -3.67
N ASN A 228 24.18 17.68 -2.66
CA ASN A 228 24.20 19.14 -2.77
C ASN A 228 25.43 19.64 -3.54
N GLU A 229 25.20 20.17 -4.74
CA GLU A 229 26.27 20.63 -5.61
C GLU A 229 27.04 21.85 -5.10
N TYR A 230 26.42 22.70 -4.27
CA TYR A 230 27.08 23.92 -3.77
C TYR A 230 28.27 23.56 -2.87
N ALA A 231 28.03 22.76 -1.83
CA ALA A 231 29.07 22.36 -0.89
C ALA A 231 30.18 21.56 -1.60
N GLN A 232 29.83 20.70 -2.57
CA GLN A 232 30.82 19.98 -3.38
C GLN A 232 31.71 20.93 -4.19
N ARG A 233 31.11 21.88 -4.93
CA ARG A 233 31.85 22.85 -5.73
C ARG A 233 32.77 23.70 -4.86
N GLN A 234 32.29 24.17 -3.72
CA GLN A 234 33.08 25.01 -2.82
C GLN A 234 34.22 24.23 -2.15
N LYS A 235 34.00 22.96 -1.78
CA LYS A 235 35.05 22.06 -1.30
C LYS A 235 36.18 21.96 -2.33
N ILE A 236 35.88 21.57 -3.57
CA ILE A 236 36.85 21.41 -4.65
C ILE A 236 37.59 22.73 -4.93
N LYS A 237 36.86 23.85 -4.96
CA LYS A 237 37.45 25.17 -5.15
C LYS A 237 38.45 25.52 -4.04
N THR A 238 38.12 25.20 -2.79
CA THR A 238 38.97 25.46 -1.63
C THR A 238 40.20 24.54 -1.60
N GLU A 239 40.06 23.26 -1.97
CA GLU A 239 41.19 22.33 -2.12
C GLU A 239 42.22 22.83 -3.15
N LYS A 240 41.76 23.39 -4.27
CA LYS A 240 42.62 23.98 -5.30
C LYS A 240 43.41 25.20 -4.82
N LEU A 241 42.92 25.93 -3.82
CA LEU A 241 43.63 27.08 -3.25
C LEU A 241 44.71 26.66 -2.25
N LEU A 242 44.53 25.53 -1.59
CA LEU A 242 45.48 24.99 -0.61
C LEU A 242 46.61 24.15 -1.24
N SER A 243 46.45 23.76 -2.51
CA SER A 243 47.45 23.01 -3.29
C SER A 243 48.38 23.90 -4.12
N LYS A 244 48.26 25.23 -3.98
CA LYS A 244 49.17 26.23 -4.56
C LYS A 244 50.10 26.79 -3.49
#